data_AF-A0A1V5I5N8-F1
#
_entry.id   AF-A0A1V5I5N8-F1
#
_cell.length_a   1.000
_cell.length_b   1.000
_cell.length_c   1.000
_cell.angle_alpha   90.00
_cell.angle_beta   90.00
_cell.angle_gamma   90.00
#
_symmetry.space_group_name_H-M   'P 1'
#
loop_
_entity.id
_entity.type
_entity.pdbx_description
1 polymer ?
#
loop_
_entity_poly.entity_id
_entity_poly.type
_entity_poly.pdbx_seq_one_letter_code
_entity_poly.pdbx_strand_id
1 'polypeptide(L)'
;MFTIYCHTHIESGRRYVGLTKKTWRQRWDQHVCQARRAIGSKNHWYNAIRKYGKDAFSHEVLEVCSDLEVANLAEECWIELLDTRNPEKGFNLMKGGEHVPHPIKNPWDRPEYRAKHPKNIAVCHTPEARSKSLDSLRSPESKQKRSTLAAASMADPAVQARRRVFQEDPAYKVLISETTRAALSAPEVRERLSESSRLTAARPDVREARSSAIRAAHSRPDVKERHRAACVEAQNRPETLARHRSRRASPETRAKIAVSSAGRLHTPESVERQRILYLERSSRCKFCDSAIEGKRMCIKGRVSCAGCFGLHKAGTASFLRPDGSFLDLKVLKST
;
A
#
# COMPACT_ATOMS: atom_id res chain seq x y z
N MET A 1 -22.25 -39.83 -12.12
CA MET A 1 -22.78 -40.23 -10.81
C MET A 1 -24.22 -39.76 -10.68
N PHE A 2 -25.10 -40.73 -10.57
CA PHE A 2 -26.54 -40.62 -10.43
C PHE A 2 -26.94 -41.28 -9.12
N THR A 3 -27.98 -40.78 -8.47
CA THR A 3 -28.45 -41.26 -7.18
C THR A 3 -29.92 -41.62 -7.31
N ILE A 4 -30.23 -42.87 -6.95
CA ILE A 4 -31.57 -43.40 -6.83
C ILE A 4 -31.97 -43.22 -5.36
N TYR A 5 -33.09 -42.57 -5.13
CA TYR A 5 -33.57 -42.26 -3.78
C TYR A 5 -35.02 -42.71 -3.60
N CYS A 6 -35.37 -42.95 -2.34
CA CYS A 6 -36.72 -43.25 -1.91
C CYS A 6 -37.18 -42.19 -0.91
N HIS A 7 -38.45 -41.78 -1.04
CA HIS A 7 -39.14 -40.95 -0.07
C HIS A 7 -40.32 -41.73 0.48
N THR A 8 -40.32 -42.01 1.77
CA THR A 8 -41.38 -42.77 2.43
C THR A 8 -42.21 -41.84 3.28
N HIS A 9 -43.52 -41.82 3.07
CA HIS A 9 -44.43 -41.12 3.98
C HIS A 9 -44.54 -41.90 5.29
N ILE A 10 -44.22 -41.26 6.41
CA ILE A 10 -44.02 -41.95 7.71
C ILE A 10 -45.29 -42.66 8.17
N GLU A 11 -46.45 -42.00 8.06
CA GLU A 11 -47.71 -42.56 8.60
C GLU A 11 -48.35 -43.59 7.66
N SER A 12 -48.34 -43.36 6.35
CA SER A 12 -49.01 -44.26 5.41
C SER A 12 -48.12 -45.37 4.87
N GLY A 13 -46.81 -45.33 5.12
CA GLY A 13 -45.82 -46.24 4.54
C GLY A 13 -45.61 -46.10 3.03
N ARG A 14 -46.46 -45.35 2.32
CA ARG A 14 -46.36 -45.11 0.87
C ARG A 14 -45.03 -44.50 0.45
N ARG A 15 -44.51 -44.98 -0.68
CA ARG A 15 -43.16 -44.65 -1.16
C ARG A 15 -43.17 -43.92 -2.51
N TYR A 16 -42.16 -43.09 -2.72
CA TYR A 16 -41.85 -42.47 -3.99
C TYR A 16 -40.38 -42.73 -4.32
N VAL A 17 -40.12 -43.35 -5.47
CA VAL A 17 -38.76 -43.60 -5.97
C VAL A 17 -38.45 -42.61 -7.08
N GLY A 18 -37.23 -42.09 -7.10
CA GLY A 18 -36.78 -41.27 -8.22
C GLY A 18 -35.29 -41.25 -8.41
N LEU A 19 -34.89 -40.83 -9.62
CA LEU A 19 -33.52 -40.67 -10.05
C LEU A 19 -33.09 -39.19 -10.08
N THR A 20 -31.82 -38.92 -9.75
CA THR A 20 -31.22 -37.59 -9.96
C THR A 20 -29.71 -37.64 -10.23
N LYS A 21 -29.21 -36.65 -10.99
CA LYS A 21 -27.77 -36.36 -11.13
C LYS A 21 -27.23 -35.47 -9.99
N LYS A 22 -28.11 -34.92 -9.17
CA LYS A 22 -27.77 -34.08 -8.01
C LYS A 22 -27.77 -34.94 -6.74
N THR A 23 -27.51 -34.33 -5.59
CA THR A 23 -27.78 -35.03 -4.32
C THR A 23 -29.28 -35.15 -4.07
N TRP A 24 -29.71 -36.19 -3.34
CA TRP A 24 -31.12 -36.37 -2.98
C TRP A 24 -31.70 -35.14 -2.24
N ARG A 25 -30.90 -34.47 -1.38
CA ARG A 25 -31.30 -33.25 -0.67
C ARG A 25 -31.65 -32.12 -1.62
N GLN A 26 -30.75 -31.82 -2.57
CA GLN A 26 -30.99 -30.79 -3.58
C GLN A 26 -32.20 -31.11 -4.45
N ARG A 27 -32.45 -32.39 -4.75
CA ARG A 27 -33.62 -32.83 -5.51
C ARG A 27 -34.91 -32.72 -4.70
N TRP A 28 -34.87 -33.02 -3.41
CA TRP A 28 -35.97 -32.86 -2.48
C TRP A 28 -36.39 -31.39 -2.34
N ASP A 29 -35.45 -30.48 -2.14
CA ASP A 29 -35.73 -29.04 -2.08
C ASP A 29 -36.39 -28.54 -3.38
N GLN A 30 -35.95 -29.08 -4.53
CA GLN A 30 -36.58 -28.80 -5.82
C GLN A 30 -38.02 -29.33 -5.88
N HIS A 31 -38.30 -30.54 -5.39
CA HIS A 31 -39.66 -31.09 -5.31
C HIS A 31 -40.55 -30.23 -4.42
N VAL A 32 -40.07 -29.81 -3.25
CA VAL A 32 -40.83 -28.94 -2.33
C VAL A 32 -41.13 -27.59 -2.98
N CYS A 33 -40.15 -26.97 -3.64
CA CYS A 33 -40.34 -25.70 -4.34
C CYS A 33 -41.32 -25.84 -5.53
N GLN A 34 -41.19 -26.89 -6.33
CA GLN A 34 -42.08 -27.15 -7.45
C GLN A 34 -43.50 -27.46 -6.99
N ALA A 35 -43.66 -28.25 -5.93
CA ALA A 35 -44.96 -28.58 -5.36
C ALA A 35 -45.72 -27.32 -4.92
N ARG A 36 -45.03 -26.31 -4.35
CA ARG A 36 -45.64 -25.00 -4.00
C ARG A 36 -46.12 -24.21 -5.21
N ARG A 37 -45.45 -24.32 -6.36
CA ARG A 37 -45.78 -23.59 -7.59
C ARG A 37 -46.83 -24.30 -8.45
N ALA A 38 -46.88 -25.63 -8.36
CA ALA A 38 -47.76 -26.48 -9.15
C ALA A 38 -49.17 -26.63 -8.53
N ILE A 39 -49.76 -25.51 -8.07
CA ILE A 39 -51.12 -25.46 -7.54
C ILE A 39 -52.10 -25.85 -8.65
N GLY A 40 -53.00 -26.80 -8.37
CA GLY A 40 -53.94 -27.34 -9.35
C GLY A 40 -53.39 -28.42 -10.29
N SER A 41 -52.12 -28.85 -10.13
CA SER A 41 -51.58 -29.96 -10.92
C SER A 41 -52.20 -31.31 -10.53
N LYS A 42 -52.41 -32.20 -11.51
CA LYS A 42 -52.86 -33.59 -11.31
C LYS A 42 -51.73 -34.52 -10.82
N ASN A 43 -50.61 -33.97 -10.36
CA ASN A 43 -49.46 -34.75 -9.93
C ASN A 43 -49.64 -35.21 -8.48
N HIS A 44 -49.91 -36.51 -8.29
CA HIS A 44 -50.13 -37.13 -6.99
C HIS A 44 -48.98 -36.91 -6.01
N TRP A 45 -47.75 -36.90 -6.51
CA TRP A 45 -46.56 -36.67 -5.69
C TRP A 45 -46.52 -35.25 -5.11
N TYR A 46 -46.74 -34.23 -5.95
CA TYR A 46 -46.79 -32.84 -5.48
C TYR A 46 -48.00 -32.56 -4.59
N ASN A 47 -49.12 -33.23 -4.86
CA ASN A 47 -50.31 -33.17 -4.00
C ASN A 47 -50.00 -33.75 -2.61
N ALA A 48 -49.25 -34.86 -2.52
CA ALA A 48 -48.85 -35.46 -1.26
C ALA A 48 -47.93 -34.54 -0.45
N ILE A 49 -46.90 -33.95 -1.06
CA ILE A 49 -46.00 -33.00 -0.38
C ILE A 49 -46.77 -31.80 0.19
N ARG A 50 -47.75 -31.27 -0.57
CA ARG A 50 -48.59 -30.17 -0.08
C ARG A 50 -49.55 -30.57 1.02
N LYS A 51 -50.10 -31.79 0.95
CA LYS A 51 -51.08 -32.30 1.91
C LYS A 51 -50.45 -32.64 3.26
N TYR A 52 -49.34 -33.37 3.24
CA TYR A 52 -48.69 -33.89 4.45
C TYR A 52 -47.56 -32.98 4.96
N GLY A 53 -47.04 -32.10 4.11
CA GLY A 53 -45.92 -31.23 4.46
C GLY A 53 -44.56 -31.91 4.23
N LYS A 54 -43.50 -31.10 4.25
CA LYS A 54 -42.13 -31.56 3.95
C LYS A 54 -41.57 -32.51 5.02
N ASP A 55 -41.99 -32.34 6.28
CA ASP A 55 -41.40 -33.04 7.43
C ASP A 55 -42.05 -34.42 7.66
N ALA A 56 -43.12 -34.74 6.92
CA ALA A 56 -43.84 -36.01 7.00
C ALA A 56 -43.21 -37.15 6.18
N PHE A 57 -42.06 -36.90 5.53
CA PHE A 57 -41.38 -37.86 4.66
C PHE A 57 -39.99 -38.20 5.21
N SER A 58 -39.66 -39.48 5.27
CA SER A 58 -38.29 -39.96 5.45
C SER A 58 -37.61 -40.12 4.10
N HIS A 59 -36.29 -39.96 4.06
CA HIS A 59 -35.50 -39.99 2.84
C HIS A 59 -34.38 -41.01 2.95
N GLU A 60 -34.25 -41.85 1.93
CA GLU A 60 -33.25 -42.90 1.86
C GLU A 60 -32.59 -42.91 0.47
N VAL A 61 -31.30 -43.22 0.42
CA VAL A 61 -30.59 -43.46 -0.84
C VAL A 61 -30.57 -44.96 -1.06
N LEU A 62 -31.19 -45.41 -2.15
CA LEU A 62 -31.25 -46.83 -2.49
C LEU A 62 -29.95 -47.28 -3.16
N GLU A 63 -29.51 -46.51 -4.16
CA GLU A 63 -28.37 -46.89 -5.00
C GLU A 63 -27.68 -45.67 -5.61
N VAL A 64 -26.40 -45.80 -5.89
CA VAL A 64 -25.59 -44.78 -6.56
C VAL A 64 -24.91 -45.42 -7.78
N CYS A 65 -25.23 -44.92 -8.96
CA CYS A 65 -24.71 -45.45 -10.22
C CYS A 65 -23.78 -44.43 -10.89
N SER A 66 -22.75 -44.88 -11.61
CA SER A 66 -21.91 -44.00 -12.45
C SER A 66 -22.66 -43.54 -13.70
N ASP A 67 -23.38 -44.48 -14.32
CA ASP A 67 -23.93 -44.42 -15.67
C ASP A 67 -25.44 -44.23 -15.68
N LEU A 68 -25.95 -43.53 -16.69
CA LEU A 68 -27.36 -43.18 -16.79
C LEU A 68 -28.24 -44.38 -17.15
N GLU A 69 -27.79 -45.23 -18.08
CA GLU A 69 -28.54 -46.42 -18.49
C GLU A 69 -28.73 -47.39 -17.33
N VAL A 70 -27.66 -47.66 -16.58
CA VAL A 70 -27.70 -48.45 -15.34
C VAL A 70 -28.65 -47.81 -14.33
N ALA A 71 -28.60 -46.49 -14.17
CA ALA A 71 -29.46 -45.79 -13.23
C ALA A 71 -30.95 -45.80 -13.63
N ASN A 72 -31.24 -45.76 -14.93
CA ASN A 72 -32.59 -45.86 -15.47
C ASN A 72 -33.18 -47.26 -15.23
N LEU A 73 -32.40 -48.30 -15.49
CA LEU A 73 -32.78 -49.69 -15.19
C LEU A 73 -32.98 -49.89 -13.68
N ALA A 74 -32.06 -49.38 -12.85
CA ALA A 74 -32.20 -49.46 -11.41
C ALA A 74 -33.47 -48.75 -10.91
N GLU A 75 -33.77 -47.54 -11.40
CA GLU A 75 -35.02 -46.83 -11.07
C GLU A 75 -36.26 -47.66 -11.41
N GLU A 76 -36.30 -48.27 -12.59
CA GLU A 76 -37.40 -49.14 -13.02
C GLU A 76 -37.54 -50.37 -12.11
N CYS A 77 -36.44 -51.08 -11.84
CA CYS A 77 -36.42 -52.23 -10.94
C CYS A 77 -36.89 -51.88 -9.53
N TRP A 78 -36.47 -50.75 -8.97
CA TRP A 78 -36.89 -50.31 -7.64
C TRP A 78 -38.37 -49.90 -7.59
N ILE A 79 -38.88 -49.26 -8.65
CA ILE A 79 -40.30 -48.89 -8.75
C ILE A 79 -41.18 -50.14 -8.80
N GLU A 80 -40.77 -51.15 -9.54
CA GLU A 80 -41.46 -52.45 -9.66
C GLU A 80 -41.37 -53.26 -8.36
N LEU A 81 -40.16 -53.40 -7.79
CA LEU A 81 -39.92 -54.16 -6.55
C LEU A 81 -40.74 -53.61 -5.38
N LEU A 82 -40.86 -52.29 -5.27
CA LEU A 82 -41.58 -51.63 -4.18
C LEU A 82 -43.05 -51.35 -4.52
N ASP A 83 -43.51 -51.73 -5.73
CA ASP A 83 -44.87 -51.49 -6.24
C ASP A 83 -45.34 -50.05 -6.03
N THR A 84 -44.43 -49.08 -6.23
CA THR A 84 -44.70 -47.66 -5.92
C THR A 84 -45.69 -46.98 -6.86
N ARG A 85 -46.12 -47.71 -7.91
CA ARG A 85 -47.15 -47.28 -8.86
C ARG A 85 -48.57 -47.53 -8.37
N ASN A 86 -48.72 -48.46 -7.43
CA ASN A 86 -50.00 -48.71 -6.79
C ASN A 86 -50.36 -47.53 -5.86
N PRO A 87 -51.53 -46.87 -6.03
CA PRO A 87 -51.93 -45.73 -5.20
C PRO A 87 -51.97 -46.01 -3.68
N GLU A 88 -52.12 -47.29 -3.29
CA GLU A 88 -52.11 -47.70 -1.88
C GLU A 88 -50.70 -47.78 -1.31
N LYS A 89 -49.69 -48.07 -2.13
CA LYS A 89 -48.30 -48.32 -1.71
C LYS A 89 -47.31 -47.25 -2.15
N GLY A 90 -47.67 -46.37 -3.07
CA GLY A 90 -46.76 -45.33 -3.52
C GLY A 90 -47.38 -44.15 -4.25
N PHE A 91 -46.49 -43.27 -4.71
CA PHE A 91 -46.82 -42.01 -5.37
C PHE A 91 -46.28 -41.91 -6.80
N ASN A 92 -45.60 -42.94 -7.30
CA ASN A 92 -45.07 -42.96 -8.66
C ASN A 92 -46.22 -43.14 -9.66
N LEU A 93 -46.20 -42.37 -10.75
CA LEU A 93 -47.21 -42.51 -11.83
C LEU A 93 -46.64 -43.29 -13.02
N MET A 94 -45.37 -43.06 -13.32
CA MET A 94 -44.67 -43.67 -14.45
C MET A 94 -43.82 -44.85 -13.99
N LYS A 95 -43.42 -45.71 -14.93
CA LYS A 95 -42.55 -46.86 -14.69
C LYS A 95 -41.14 -46.49 -14.25
N GLY A 96 -40.69 -45.26 -14.55
CA GLY A 96 -39.30 -44.85 -14.41
C GLY A 96 -38.52 -45.11 -15.69
N GLY A 97 -37.21 -44.88 -15.67
CA GLY A 97 -36.29 -45.32 -16.74
C GLY A 97 -36.23 -44.42 -17.98
N GLU A 98 -37.10 -43.41 -18.11
CA GLU A 98 -37.14 -42.50 -19.26
C GLU A 98 -36.27 -41.24 -19.07
N HIS A 99 -35.30 -41.27 -18.15
CA HIS A 99 -34.48 -40.11 -17.89
C HIS A 99 -33.49 -39.89 -19.05
N VAL A 100 -33.80 -38.92 -19.90
CA VAL A 100 -32.91 -38.44 -20.96
C VAL A 100 -32.21 -37.15 -20.52
N PRO A 101 -30.92 -36.95 -20.82
CA PRO A 101 -30.28 -35.66 -20.61
C PRO A 101 -31.05 -34.60 -21.38
N HIS A 102 -31.62 -33.62 -20.67
CA HIS A 102 -32.22 -32.49 -21.35
C HIS A 102 -31.13 -31.77 -22.15
N PRO A 103 -31.34 -31.50 -23.46
CA PRO A 103 -30.39 -30.70 -24.22
C PRO A 103 -30.18 -29.36 -23.51
N ILE A 104 -28.92 -28.95 -23.36
CA ILE A 104 -28.56 -27.65 -22.77
C ILE A 104 -29.02 -26.58 -23.75
N LYS A 105 -30.29 -26.18 -23.66
CA LYS A 105 -30.83 -25.07 -24.43
C LYS A 105 -30.44 -23.79 -23.70
N ASN A 106 -29.39 -23.10 -24.19
CA ASN A 106 -29.07 -21.78 -23.68
C ASN A 106 -30.28 -20.86 -23.97
N PRO A 107 -30.96 -20.32 -22.95
CA PRO A 107 -32.15 -19.49 -23.17
C PRO A 107 -31.87 -18.29 -24.08
N TRP A 108 -30.62 -17.80 -24.09
CA TRP A 108 -30.16 -16.68 -24.90
C TRP A 108 -30.11 -16.96 -26.42
N ASP A 109 -30.13 -18.23 -26.85
CA ASP A 109 -30.17 -18.57 -28.27
C ASP A 109 -31.53 -18.22 -28.90
N ARG A 110 -32.59 -18.15 -28.08
CA ARG A 110 -33.97 -17.86 -28.53
C ARG A 110 -34.16 -16.34 -28.72
N PRO A 111 -34.48 -15.86 -29.94
CA PRO A 111 -34.70 -14.43 -30.21
C PRO A 111 -35.80 -13.81 -29.32
N GLU A 112 -36.89 -14.54 -29.10
CA GLU A 112 -38.01 -14.10 -28.24
C GLU A 112 -37.59 -13.88 -26.78
N TYR A 113 -36.70 -14.72 -26.25
CA TYR A 113 -36.18 -14.60 -24.89
C TYR A 113 -35.25 -13.38 -24.77
N ARG A 114 -34.39 -13.17 -25.78
CA ARG A 114 -33.54 -11.98 -25.88
C ARG A 114 -34.35 -10.68 -25.92
N ALA A 115 -35.44 -10.65 -26.69
CA ALA A 115 -36.29 -9.46 -26.84
C ALA A 115 -37.02 -9.04 -25.56
N LYS A 116 -37.26 -9.96 -24.61
CA LYS A 116 -37.92 -9.66 -23.33
C LYS A 116 -36.97 -9.07 -22.27
N HIS A 117 -35.68 -9.39 -22.36
CA HIS A 117 -34.68 -8.99 -21.37
C HIS A 117 -34.16 -7.55 -21.39
N PRO A 118 -34.13 -6.77 -22.50
CA PRO A 118 -33.72 -5.38 -22.45
C PRO A 118 -34.61 -4.54 -21.52
N LYS A 119 -35.90 -4.88 -21.37
CA LYS A 119 -36.81 -4.20 -20.44
C LYS A 119 -36.37 -4.36 -18.98
N ASN A 120 -35.96 -5.58 -18.59
CA ASN A 120 -35.47 -5.85 -17.23
C ASN A 120 -34.11 -5.19 -16.98
N ILE A 121 -33.23 -5.19 -17.99
CA ILE A 121 -31.92 -4.53 -17.93
C ILE A 121 -32.07 -3.01 -17.84
N ALA A 122 -33.02 -2.42 -18.57
CA ALA A 122 -33.30 -0.98 -18.54
C ALA A 122 -33.75 -0.51 -17.14
N VAL A 123 -34.57 -1.30 -16.45
CA VAL A 123 -35.00 -1.02 -15.06
C VAL A 123 -33.80 -0.97 -14.11
N CYS A 124 -32.84 -1.88 -14.26
CA CYS A 124 -31.60 -1.91 -13.46
C CYS A 124 -30.61 -0.79 -13.81
N HIS A 125 -30.77 -0.13 -14.95
CA HIS A 125 -29.89 0.95 -15.42
C HIS A 125 -30.47 2.35 -15.27
N THR A 126 -31.64 2.47 -14.66
CA THR A 126 -32.15 3.77 -14.23
C THR A 126 -31.15 4.45 -13.27
N PRO A 127 -31.00 5.79 -13.32
CA PRO A 127 -30.09 6.51 -12.41
C PRO A 127 -30.39 6.22 -10.94
N GLU A 128 -31.67 6.08 -10.58
CA GLU A 128 -32.11 5.78 -9.22
C GLU A 128 -31.73 4.36 -8.78
N ALA A 129 -31.96 3.34 -9.62
CA ALA A 129 -31.56 1.97 -9.30
C ALA A 129 -30.03 1.83 -9.22
N ARG A 130 -29.29 2.56 -10.07
CA ARG A 130 -27.83 2.65 -10.00
C ARG A 130 -27.37 3.33 -8.71
N SER A 131 -27.98 4.44 -8.30
CA SER A 131 -27.64 5.12 -7.04
C SER A 131 -27.87 4.21 -5.84
N LYS A 132 -29.07 3.60 -5.73
CA LYS A 132 -29.40 2.66 -4.64
C LYS A 132 -28.41 1.48 -4.59
N SER A 133 -28.04 0.94 -5.75
CA SER A 133 -27.04 -0.13 -5.84
C SER A 133 -25.65 0.35 -5.39
N LEU A 134 -25.23 1.55 -5.82
CA LEU A 134 -23.96 2.14 -5.41
C LEU A 134 -23.93 2.45 -3.91
N ASP A 135 -25.02 2.93 -3.32
CA ASP A 135 -25.11 3.22 -1.89
C ASP A 135 -25.05 1.95 -1.05
N SER A 136 -25.74 0.89 -1.50
CA SER A 136 -25.61 -0.45 -0.91
C SER A 136 -24.18 -0.99 -0.99
N LEU A 137 -23.48 -0.75 -2.11
CA LEU A 137 -22.06 -1.10 -2.27
C LEU A 137 -21.12 -0.19 -1.47
N ARG A 138 -21.53 1.04 -1.14
CA ARG A 138 -20.74 2.00 -0.35
C ARG A 138 -20.93 1.82 1.15
N SER A 139 -21.92 1.05 1.57
CA SER A 139 -22.17 0.75 2.99
C SER A 139 -20.92 0.17 3.68
N PRO A 140 -20.69 0.49 4.96
CA PRO A 140 -19.52 -0.01 5.69
C PRO A 140 -19.44 -1.54 5.70
N GLU A 141 -20.58 -2.21 5.90
CA GLU A 141 -20.68 -3.67 5.93
C GLU A 141 -20.32 -4.30 4.57
N SER A 142 -20.87 -3.78 3.48
CA SER A 142 -20.56 -4.25 2.12
C SER A 142 -19.09 -4.02 1.76
N LYS A 143 -18.52 -2.89 2.18
CA LYS A 143 -17.08 -2.62 2.02
C LYS A 143 -16.23 -3.61 2.81
N GLN A 144 -16.58 -3.89 4.06
CA GLN A 144 -15.85 -4.82 4.91
C GLN A 144 -15.91 -6.24 4.34
N LYS A 145 -17.11 -6.73 3.96
CA LYS A 145 -17.28 -8.05 3.33
C LYS A 145 -16.47 -8.20 2.05
N ARG A 146 -16.47 -7.19 1.18
CA ARG A 146 -15.63 -7.24 -0.04
C ARG A 146 -14.15 -7.18 0.27
N SER A 147 -13.76 -6.39 1.27
CA SER A 147 -12.36 -6.31 1.71
C SER A 147 -11.86 -7.64 2.26
N THR A 148 -12.66 -8.32 3.09
CA THR A 148 -12.29 -9.64 3.64
C THR A 148 -12.26 -10.70 2.56
N LEU A 149 -13.23 -10.73 1.66
CA LEU A 149 -13.24 -11.66 0.52
C LEU A 149 -12.06 -11.40 -0.44
N ALA A 150 -11.76 -10.13 -0.72
CA ALA A 150 -10.60 -9.77 -1.53
C ALA A 150 -9.30 -10.19 -0.84
N ALA A 151 -9.15 -9.92 0.46
CA ALA A 151 -7.97 -10.35 1.22
C ALA A 151 -7.83 -11.87 1.22
N ALA A 152 -8.91 -12.63 1.44
CA ALA A 152 -8.90 -14.08 1.38
C ALA A 152 -8.53 -14.60 -0.02
N SER A 153 -9.09 -14.00 -1.08
CA SER A 153 -8.74 -14.36 -2.46
C SER A 153 -7.27 -14.04 -2.78
N MET A 154 -6.74 -12.92 -2.29
CA MET A 154 -5.33 -12.56 -2.49
C MET A 154 -4.38 -13.43 -1.64
N ALA A 155 -4.86 -14.02 -0.55
CA ALA A 155 -4.11 -14.95 0.29
C ALA A 155 -4.06 -16.38 -0.28
N ASP A 156 -5.00 -16.75 -1.16
CA ASP A 156 -5.03 -18.06 -1.82
C ASP A 156 -3.75 -18.29 -2.67
N PRO A 157 -2.95 -19.33 -2.37
CA PRO A 157 -1.74 -19.65 -3.11
C PRO A 157 -1.95 -19.83 -4.62
N ALA A 158 -3.09 -20.38 -5.05
CA ALA A 158 -3.39 -20.59 -6.45
C ALA A 158 -3.63 -19.24 -7.17
N VAL A 159 -4.27 -18.28 -6.51
CA VAL A 159 -4.45 -16.92 -7.03
C VAL A 159 -3.11 -16.19 -7.10
N GLN A 160 -2.27 -16.33 -6.06
CA GLN A 160 -0.94 -15.73 -6.05
C GLN A 160 -0.06 -16.28 -7.16
N ALA A 161 -0.06 -17.60 -7.39
CA ALA A 161 0.70 -18.23 -8.47
C ALA A 161 0.27 -17.68 -9.84
N ARG A 162 -1.04 -17.63 -10.12
CA ARG A 162 -1.56 -17.03 -11.36
C ARG A 162 -1.12 -15.58 -11.52
N ARG A 163 -1.22 -14.79 -10.44
CA ARG A 163 -0.81 -13.37 -10.46
C ARG A 163 0.68 -13.19 -10.73
N ARG A 164 1.54 -14.05 -10.18
CA ARG A 164 2.99 -14.01 -10.43
C ARG A 164 3.32 -14.24 -11.90
N VAL A 165 2.68 -15.23 -12.53
CA VAL A 165 2.87 -15.49 -13.97
C VAL A 165 2.56 -14.24 -14.80
N PHE A 166 1.42 -13.58 -14.53
CA PHE A 166 1.08 -12.32 -15.21
C PHE A 166 2.07 -11.19 -14.89
N GLN A 167 2.54 -11.09 -13.64
CA GLN A 167 3.49 -10.05 -13.24
C GLN A 167 4.89 -10.25 -13.79
N GLU A 168 5.30 -11.48 -14.05
CA GLU A 168 6.61 -11.83 -14.59
C GLU A 168 6.69 -11.61 -16.11
N ASP A 169 5.54 -11.68 -16.80
CA ASP A 169 5.41 -11.39 -18.23
C ASP A 169 5.95 -9.98 -18.57
N PRO A 170 6.99 -9.87 -19.42
CA PRO A 170 7.54 -8.59 -19.86
C PRO A 170 6.52 -7.69 -20.56
N ALA A 171 5.60 -8.25 -21.35
CA ALA A 171 4.58 -7.47 -22.06
C ALA A 171 3.60 -6.82 -21.08
N TYR A 172 3.22 -7.53 -20.03
CA TYR A 172 2.38 -7.00 -18.95
C TYR A 172 3.07 -5.87 -18.17
N LYS A 173 4.36 -6.01 -17.87
CA LYS A 173 5.13 -4.96 -17.16
C LYS A 173 5.17 -3.67 -17.97
N VAL A 174 5.43 -3.75 -19.27
CA VAL A 174 5.45 -2.58 -20.16
C VAL A 174 4.06 -1.95 -20.23
N LEU A 175 3.03 -2.75 -20.47
CA LEU A 175 1.64 -2.28 -20.53
C LEU A 175 1.22 -1.56 -19.24
N ILE A 176 1.48 -2.15 -18.07
CA ILE A 176 1.13 -1.53 -16.78
C ILE A 176 1.96 -0.27 -16.54
N SER A 177 3.25 -0.26 -16.88
CA SER A 177 4.08 0.94 -16.75
C SER A 177 3.56 2.08 -17.63
N GLU A 178 3.21 1.80 -18.87
CA GLU A 178 2.74 2.81 -19.82
C GLU A 178 1.37 3.33 -19.45
N THR A 179 0.42 2.43 -19.15
CA THR A 179 -0.93 2.81 -18.72
C THR A 179 -0.90 3.60 -17.41
N THR A 180 -0.07 3.19 -16.45
CA THR A 180 0.10 3.92 -15.18
C THR A 180 0.75 5.28 -15.41
N ARG A 181 1.78 5.36 -16.25
CA ARG A 181 2.43 6.63 -16.59
C ARG A 181 1.46 7.58 -17.29
N ALA A 182 0.72 7.09 -18.27
CA ALA A 182 -0.28 7.86 -18.99
C ALA A 182 -1.36 8.39 -18.03
N ALA A 183 -1.91 7.53 -17.17
CA ALA A 183 -2.90 7.92 -16.17
C ALA A 183 -2.36 8.97 -15.18
N LEU A 184 -1.13 8.82 -14.70
CA LEU A 184 -0.50 9.78 -13.77
C LEU A 184 -0.08 11.09 -14.46
N SER A 185 0.18 11.05 -15.76
CA SER A 185 0.56 12.23 -16.57
C SER A 185 -0.64 13.08 -17.00
N ALA A 186 -1.85 12.52 -16.97
CA ALA A 186 -3.07 13.25 -17.29
C ALA A 186 -3.25 14.44 -16.32
N PRO A 187 -3.50 15.67 -16.83
CA PRO A 187 -3.48 16.89 -16.03
C PRO A 187 -4.51 16.86 -14.89
N GLU A 188 -5.73 16.41 -15.17
CA GLU A 188 -6.80 16.27 -14.16
C GLU A 188 -6.42 15.30 -13.04
N VAL A 189 -5.79 14.17 -13.38
CA VAL A 189 -5.37 13.16 -12.40
C VAL A 189 -4.23 13.70 -11.54
N ARG A 190 -3.25 14.36 -12.17
CA ARG A 190 -2.12 14.99 -11.48
C ARG A 190 -2.59 16.09 -10.52
N GLU A 191 -3.54 16.92 -10.95
CA GLU A 191 -4.11 17.98 -10.13
C GLU A 191 -4.87 17.39 -8.93
N ARG A 192 -5.78 16.44 -9.16
CA ARG A 192 -6.52 15.75 -8.09
C ARG A 192 -5.59 15.07 -7.08
N LEU A 193 -4.52 14.41 -7.56
CA LEU A 193 -3.52 13.79 -6.69
C LEU A 193 -2.75 14.84 -5.90
N SER A 194 -2.38 15.96 -6.53
CA SER A 194 -1.71 17.06 -5.86
C SER A 194 -2.60 17.72 -4.80
N GLU A 195 -3.88 17.91 -5.09
CA GLU A 195 -4.86 18.47 -4.16
C GLU A 195 -5.07 17.53 -2.97
N SER A 196 -5.33 16.25 -3.22
CA SER A 196 -5.45 15.23 -2.18
C SER A 196 -4.20 15.16 -1.30
N SER A 197 -3.01 15.28 -1.91
CA SER A 197 -1.74 15.32 -1.19
C SER A 197 -1.60 16.58 -0.34
N ARG A 198 -2.00 17.75 -0.85
CA ARG A 198 -2.02 19.02 -0.09
C ARG A 198 -2.98 18.94 1.10
N LEU A 199 -4.19 18.45 0.89
CA LEU A 199 -5.19 18.28 1.95
C LEU A 199 -4.67 17.32 3.03
N THR A 200 -4.08 16.20 2.63
CA THR A 200 -3.49 15.23 3.57
C THR A 200 -2.33 15.84 4.34
N ALA A 201 -1.44 16.59 3.68
CA ALA A 201 -0.30 17.25 4.30
C ALA A 201 -0.68 18.42 5.22
N ALA A 202 -1.83 19.06 4.98
CA ALA A 202 -2.35 20.14 5.81
C ALA A 202 -2.96 19.64 7.13
N ARG A 203 -3.31 18.35 7.22
CA ARG A 203 -3.85 17.78 8.46
C ARG A 203 -2.81 17.85 9.60
N PRO A 204 -3.20 18.28 10.81
CA PRO A 204 -2.25 18.52 11.89
C PRO A 204 -1.56 17.25 12.38
N ASP A 205 -2.27 16.12 12.41
CA ASP A 205 -1.76 14.80 12.75
C ASP A 205 -0.65 14.36 11.78
N VAL A 206 -0.90 14.47 10.48
CA VAL A 206 0.07 14.13 9.42
C VAL A 206 1.27 15.07 9.46
N ARG A 207 1.05 16.36 9.70
CA ARG A 207 2.14 17.34 9.79
C ARG A 207 3.06 17.08 10.97
N GLU A 208 2.50 16.75 12.13
CA GLU A 208 3.28 16.42 13.33
C GLU A 208 4.02 15.09 13.15
N ALA A 209 3.36 14.07 12.60
CA ALA A 209 4.00 12.79 12.26
C ALA A 209 5.14 12.96 11.25
N ARG A 210 4.96 13.80 10.23
CA ARG A 210 6.02 14.12 9.26
C ARG A 210 7.17 14.87 9.93
N SER A 211 6.87 15.86 10.77
CA SER A 211 7.88 16.64 11.50
C SER A 211 8.69 15.77 12.46
N SER A 212 8.03 14.89 13.22
CA SER A 212 8.70 13.96 14.13
C SER A 212 9.56 12.95 13.38
N ALA A 213 9.07 12.40 12.26
CA ALA A 213 9.85 11.51 11.40
C ALA A 213 11.08 12.20 10.80
N ILE A 214 10.95 13.46 10.35
CA ILE A 214 12.08 14.26 9.85
C ILE A 214 13.10 14.50 10.97
N ARG A 215 12.64 14.93 12.16
CA ARG A 215 13.52 15.13 13.33
C ARG A 215 14.28 13.84 13.70
N ALA A 216 13.58 12.71 13.71
CA ALA A 216 14.17 11.39 13.98
C ALA A 216 15.15 10.96 12.89
N ALA A 217 14.87 11.26 11.61
CA ALA A 217 15.80 10.97 10.53
C ALA A 217 17.08 11.81 10.65
N HIS A 218 16.96 13.11 10.92
CA HIS A 218 18.10 14.03 11.06
C HIS A 218 18.90 13.85 12.36
N SER A 219 18.33 13.21 13.38
CA SER A 219 19.06 12.88 14.61
C SER A 219 19.97 11.66 14.46
N ARG A 220 19.73 10.81 13.45
CA ARG A 220 20.61 9.67 13.18
C ARG A 220 21.99 10.15 12.72
N PRO A 221 23.09 9.59 13.28
CA PRO A 221 24.45 10.07 13.02
C PRO A 221 24.86 9.92 11.55
N ASP A 222 24.49 8.80 10.91
CA ASP A 222 24.74 8.53 9.49
C ASP A 222 24.08 9.58 8.57
N VAL A 223 22.82 9.90 8.83
CA VAL A 223 22.07 10.89 8.06
C VAL A 223 22.62 12.30 8.30
N LYS A 224 22.96 12.62 9.55
CA LYS A 224 23.52 13.93 9.91
C LYS A 224 24.87 14.19 9.24
N GLU A 225 25.73 13.17 9.18
CA GLU A 225 27.01 13.26 8.48
C GLU A 225 26.84 13.42 6.97
N ARG A 226 25.99 12.61 6.34
CA ARG A 226 25.66 12.75 4.90
C ARG A 226 25.09 14.12 4.59
N HIS A 227 24.18 14.63 5.43
CA HIS A 227 23.60 15.95 5.25
C HIS A 227 24.67 17.05 5.38
N ARG A 228 25.57 16.96 6.38
CA ARG A 228 26.70 17.88 6.53
C ARG A 228 27.62 17.85 5.31
N ALA A 229 28.00 16.67 4.84
CA ALA A 229 28.84 16.50 3.66
C ALA A 229 28.18 17.12 2.42
N ALA A 230 26.90 16.85 2.18
CA ALA A 230 26.13 17.42 1.08
C ALA A 230 26.02 18.96 1.17
N CYS A 231 25.82 19.51 2.38
CA CYS A 231 25.83 20.97 2.57
C CYS A 231 27.18 21.60 2.25
N VAL A 232 28.28 21.00 2.72
CA VAL A 232 29.65 21.45 2.44
C VAL A 232 29.93 21.39 0.94
N GLU A 233 29.59 20.28 0.28
CA GLU A 233 29.74 20.12 -1.16
C GLU A 233 28.97 21.20 -1.93
N ALA A 234 27.69 21.41 -1.59
CA ALA A 234 26.84 22.40 -2.25
C ALA A 234 27.35 23.85 -2.08
N GLN A 235 27.89 24.19 -0.92
CA GLN A 235 28.51 25.50 -0.64
C GLN A 235 29.80 25.71 -1.42
N ASN A 236 30.58 24.64 -1.62
CA ASN A 236 31.85 24.68 -2.32
C ASN A 236 31.72 24.53 -3.85
N ARG A 237 30.51 24.36 -4.39
CA ARG A 237 30.30 24.35 -5.86
C ARG A 237 30.77 25.69 -6.47
N PRO A 238 31.49 25.66 -7.60
CA PRO A 238 32.08 26.86 -8.19
C PRO A 238 31.03 27.93 -8.53
N GLU A 239 29.86 27.51 -9.02
CA GLU A 239 28.71 28.40 -9.28
C GLU A 239 28.19 29.08 -8.01
N THR A 240 28.08 28.32 -6.91
CA THR A 240 27.62 28.82 -5.61
C THR A 240 28.62 29.84 -5.06
N LEU A 241 29.92 29.53 -5.10
CA LEU A 241 30.99 30.43 -4.69
C LEU A 241 31.02 31.70 -5.56
N ALA A 242 30.85 31.58 -6.87
CA ALA A 242 30.77 32.73 -7.79
C ALA A 242 29.56 33.61 -7.46
N ARG A 243 28.39 33.03 -7.18
CA ARG A 243 27.18 33.75 -6.74
C ARG A 243 27.38 34.45 -5.38
N HIS A 244 28.11 33.84 -4.46
CA HIS A 244 28.45 34.48 -3.19
C HIS A 244 29.45 35.63 -3.37
N ARG A 245 30.44 35.48 -4.26
CA ARG A 245 31.42 36.52 -4.59
C ARG A 245 30.80 37.71 -5.34
N SER A 246 29.79 37.47 -6.18
CA SER A 246 29.08 38.53 -6.90
C SER A 246 28.09 39.29 -6.00
N ARG A 247 27.63 38.70 -4.90
CA ARG A 247 26.84 39.38 -3.85
C ARG A 247 27.75 40.23 -2.97
N ARG A 248 28.13 41.43 -3.43
CA ARG A 248 28.70 42.46 -2.55
C ARG A 248 27.57 43.19 -1.80
N ALA A 249 27.64 43.22 -0.47
CA ALA A 249 26.70 43.99 0.34
C ALA A 249 26.81 45.49 -0.01
N SER A 250 25.67 46.18 -0.13
CA SER A 250 25.65 47.62 -0.40
C SER A 250 26.39 48.41 0.70
N PRO A 251 26.95 49.59 0.40
CA PRO A 251 27.59 50.44 1.42
C PRO A 251 26.68 50.70 2.63
N GLU A 252 25.39 50.92 2.38
CA GLU A 252 24.37 51.11 3.41
C GLU A 252 24.15 49.85 4.27
N THR A 253 24.11 48.66 3.64
CA THR A 253 24.01 47.38 4.37
C THR A 253 25.25 47.11 5.21
N ARG A 254 26.45 47.43 4.68
CA ARG A 254 27.71 47.33 5.43
C ARG A 254 27.74 48.28 6.61
N ALA A 255 27.23 49.50 6.47
CA ALA A 255 27.10 50.46 7.56
C ALA A 255 26.11 49.95 8.63
N LYS A 256 24.96 49.38 8.25
CA LYS A 256 24.00 48.76 9.18
C LYS A 256 24.61 47.56 9.92
N ILE A 257 25.38 46.71 9.24
CA ILE A 257 26.12 45.60 9.86
C ILE A 257 27.17 46.15 10.83
N ALA A 258 27.93 47.17 10.44
CA ALA A 258 28.95 47.80 11.27
C ALA A 258 28.35 48.40 12.55
N VAL A 259 27.24 49.14 12.45
CA VAL A 259 26.50 49.70 13.59
C VAL A 259 25.92 48.59 14.48
N SER A 260 25.36 47.52 13.90
CA SER A 260 24.84 46.38 14.67
C SER A 260 25.93 45.57 15.40
N SER A 261 27.15 45.55 14.85
CA SER A 261 28.32 44.93 15.47
C SER A 261 29.06 45.85 16.45
N ALA A 262 28.93 47.17 16.29
CA ALA A 262 29.53 48.16 17.18
C ALA A 262 28.85 48.09 18.56
N GLY A 263 29.56 47.54 19.54
CA GLY A 263 29.07 47.36 20.91
C GLY A 263 28.81 45.92 21.33
N ARG A 264 28.91 44.93 20.44
CA ARG A 264 29.01 43.52 20.87
C ARG A 264 30.40 43.27 21.44
N LEU A 265 30.56 43.52 22.74
CA LEU A 265 31.70 43.01 23.49
C LEU A 265 31.54 41.50 23.66
N HIS A 266 32.59 40.73 23.34
CA HIS A 266 32.62 39.32 23.71
C HIS A 266 32.50 39.21 25.23
N THR A 267 31.66 38.29 25.73
CA THR A 267 31.61 37.99 27.16
C THR A 267 33.01 37.55 27.64
N PRO A 268 33.39 37.79 28.91
CA PRO A 268 34.69 37.35 29.44
C PRO A 268 34.95 35.86 29.17
N GLU A 269 33.91 35.03 29.26
CA GLU A 269 33.97 33.61 28.94
C GLU A 269 34.22 33.34 27.44
N SER A 270 33.62 34.12 26.54
CA SER A 270 33.89 34.03 25.10
C SER A 270 35.30 34.50 24.75
N VAL A 271 35.82 35.52 25.43
CA VAL A 271 37.20 36.00 25.25
C VAL A 271 38.18 34.93 25.71
N GLU A 272 37.94 34.30 26.86
CA GLU A 272 38.80 33.23 27.38
C GLU A 272 38.76 31.98 26.50
N ARG A 273 37.59 31.56 25.99
CA ARG A 273 37.49 30.48 24.99
C ARG A 273 38.28 30.79 23.72
N GLN A 274 38.23 32.02 23.22
CA GLN A 274 39.03 32.45 22.07
C GLN A 274 40.53 32.44 22.39
N ARG A 275 40.91 32.85 23.61
CA ARG A 275 42.30 32.83 24.08
C ARG A 275 42.85 31.40 24.16
N ILE A 276 42.09 30.47 24.72
CA ILE A 276 42.45 29.04 24.78
C ILE A 276 42.62 28.47 23.38
N LEU A 277 41.65 28.69 22.47
CA LEU A 277 41.76 28.26 21.07
C LEU A 277 42.99 28.84 20.36
N TYR A 278 43.33 30.10 20.66
CA TYR A 278 44.50 30.74 20.07
C TYR A 278 45.80 30.15 20.62
N LEU A 279 45.85 29.87 21.93
CA LEU A 279 47.00 29.22 22.58
C LEU A 279 47.20 27.79 22.09
N GLU A 280 46.12 27.01 21.94
CA GLU A 280 46.17 25.68 21.34
C GLU A 280 46.71 25.73 19.90
N ARG A 281 46.27 26.72 19.12
CA ARG A 281 46.68 26.92 17.72
C ARG A 281 48.08 27.54 17.56
N SER A 282 48.59 28.27 18.55
CA SER A 282 49.91 28.93 18.50
C SER A 282 51.04 28.12 19.15
N SER A 283 50.78 26.88 19.53
CA SER A 283 51.78 25.95 20.06
C SER A 283 52.80 25.49 18.99
N ARG A 284 52.58 25.83 17.71
CA ARG A 284 53.47 25.51 16.58
C ARG A 284 53.83 26.73 15.74
N CYS A 285 55.08 26.79 15.30
CA CYS A 285 55.56 27.81 14.38
C CYS A 285 54.88 27.68 13.01
N LYS A 286 54.24 28.74 12.51
CA LYS A 286 53.57 28.74 11.19
C LYS A 286 54.49 28.47 9.99
N PHE A 287 55.81 28.55 10.17
CA PHE A 287 56.81 28.37 9.11
C PHE A 287 57.49 26.99 9.13
N CYS A 288 57.62 26.36 10.28
CA CYS A 288 58.36 25.10 10.41
C CYS A 288 57.66 24.06 11.30
N ASP A 289 56.44 24.34 11.76
CA ASP A 289 55.61 23.49 12.63
C ASP A 289 56.24 23.04 13.96
N SER A 290 57.41 23.60 14.32
CA SER A 290 58.11 23.31 15.57
C SER A 290 57.42 23.94 16.78
N ALA A 291 57.49 23.28 17.93
CA ALA A 291 57.03 23.82 19.21
C ALA A 291 57.80 25.11 19.57
N ILE A 292 57.09 26.15 20.04
CA ILE A 292 57.69 27.42 20.42
C ILE A 292 57.94 27.42 21.93
N GLU A 293 59.17 27.14 22.35
CA GLU A 293 59.61 27.25 23.75
C GLU A 293 60.09 28.68 24.05
N GLY A 294 59.55 29.30 25.10
CA GLY A 294 59.90 30.66 25.53
C GLY A 294 59.02 31.75 24.93
N LYS A 295 58.12 32.31 25.74
CA LYS A 295 57.17 33.36 25.34
C LYS A 295 57.88 34.72 25.19
N ARG A 296 58.22 35.13 23.97
CA ARG A 296 58.49 36.54 23.65
C ARG A 296 57.57 37.01 22.51
N MET A 297 56.65 37.91 22.84
CA MET A 297 55.73 38.56 21.90
C MET A 297 56.50 39.49 20.96
N CYS A 298 56.32 39.33 19.65
CA CYS A 298 56.63 40.39 18.68
C CYS A 298 55.38 41.26 18.49
N ILE A 299 55.53 42.59 18.55
CA ILE A 299 54.45 43.60 18.56
C ILE A 299 53.56 43.56 17.29
N LYS A 300 53.97 42.86 16.23
CA LYS A 300 53.17 42.70 14.99
C LYS A 300 52.34 41.40 14.90
N GLY A 301 52.17 40.66 16.01
CA GLY A 301 51.27 39.51 16.05
C GLY A 301 51.71 38.29 15.22
N ARG A 302 53.02 38.16 14.90
CA ARG A 302 53.61 36.94 14.35
C ARG A 302 54.45 36.26 15.42
N VAL A 303 54.24 34.96 15.61
CA VAL A 303 55.04 34.13 16.51
C VAL A 303 56.05 33.36 15.65
N SER A 304 57.34 33.54 15.90
CA SER A 304 58.45 32.87 15.20
C SER A 304 59.39 32.26 16.23
N CYS A 305 59.92 31.05 15.97
CA CYS A 305 60.91 30.43 16.84
C CYS A 305 62.28 31.13 16.69
N ALA A 306 63.14 31.01 17.71
CA ALA A 306 64.45 31.68 17.76
C ALA A 306 65.35 31.36 16.54
N GLY A 307 65.20 30.16 15.95
CA GLY A 307 65.94 29.74 14.75
C GLY A 307 65.53 30.45 13.44
N CYS A 308 64.37 31.12 13.41
CA CYS A 308 63.90 31.85 12.22
C CYS A 308 64.21 33.36 12.24
N PHE A 309 64.83 33.87 13.32
CA PHE A 309 65.09 35.31 13.48
C PHE A 309 66.18 35.86 12.54
N GLY A 310 67.03 35.00 11.97
CA GLY A 310 68.14 35.39 11.08
C GLY A 310 67.74 35.86 9.67
N LEU A 311 66.47 35.70 9.27
CA LEU A 311 65.97 36.10 7.94
C LEU A 311 65.21 37.44 7.94
N HIS A 312 65.09 38.10 9.09
CA HIS A 312 64.42 39.40 9.22
C HIS A 312 65.41 40.55 9.44
N LYS A 313 66.36 40.78 8.51
CA LYS A 313 67.11 42.05 8.42
C LYS A 313 66.49 42.97 7.37
N ALA A 314 65.59 43.85 7.83
CA ALA A 314 65.38 45.22 7.33
C ALA A 314 64.21 45.84 8.11
N GLY A 315 64.51 46.37 9.29
CA GLY A 315 63.52 47.08 10.10
C GLY A 315 64.08 47.32 11.49
N THR A 316 64.34 48.58 11.81
CA THR A 316 64.76 49.08 13.12
C THR A 316 63.88 48.46 14.23
N ALA A 317 64.50 47.70 15.12
CA ALA A 317 63.84 47.15 16.30
C ALA A 317 64.23 48.00 17.51
N SER A 318 63.31 48.83 17.99
CA SER A 318 63.42 49.48 19.30
C SER A 318 62.98 48.48 20.37
N PHE A 319 63.85 48.19 21.33
CA PHE A 319 63.55 47.30 22.46
C PHE A 319 63.04 48.11 23.65
N LEU A 320 61.93 47.68 24.25
CA LEU A 320 61.42 48.19 25.52
C LEU A 320 61.97 47.29 26.64
N ARG A 321 62.67 47.86 27.63
CA ARG A 321 63.05 47.12 28.83
C ARG A 321 61.84 46.93 29.76
N PRO A 322 61.85 45.93 30.68
CA PRO A 322 60.76 45.71 31.64
C PRO A 322 60.49 46.89 32.59
N ASP A 323 61.42 47.85 32.67
CA ASP A 323 61.32 49.09 33.47
C ASP A 323 60.79 50.30 32.66
N GLY A 324 60.44 50.11 31.38
CA GLY A 324 59.84 51.14 30.54
C GLY A 324 60.81 52.10 29.84
N SER A 325 62.12 51.88 29.90
CA SER A 325 63.10 52.70 29.16
C SER A 325 63.50 52.09 27.80
N PHE A 326 63.73 52.95 26.80
CA PHE A 326 64.19 52.59 25.45
C PHE A 326 65.73 52.70 25.34
N LEU A 327 66.38 51.70 24.74
CA LEU A 327 67.81 51.72 24.39
C LEU A 327 67.95 51.91 22.88
N ASP A 328 68.40 53.09 22.45
CA ASP A 328 68.83 53.32 21.07
C ASP A 328 70.30 52.90 20.91
N LEU A 329 70.52 51.71 20.35
CA LEU A 329 71.86 51.27 19.94
C LEU A 329 72.17 51.85 18.56
N LYS A 330 72.99 52.92 18.53
CA LYS A 330 73.67 53.38 17.32
C LYS A 330 74.53 52.24 16.76
N VAL A 331 74.25 51.86 15.52
CA VAL A 331 74.98 50.84 14.76
C VAL A 331 76.41 51.31 14.51
N LEU A 332 77.40 50.67 15.13
CA LEU A 332 78.76 50.63 14.61
C LEU A 332 78.73 49.75 13.35
N LYS A 333 78.94 50.36 12.19
CA LYS A 333 79.26 49.64 10.95
C LYS A 333 80.70 49.16 11.05
N SER A 334 80.90 47.84 11.14
CA SER A 334 82.19 47.23 10.76
C SER A 334 82.14 46.88 9.28
N THR A 335 83.24 47.24 8.61
CA THR A 335 83.63 46.97 7.21
C THR A 335 83.37 45.56 6.72
#